data_AF-A0A2V7XIT3-F1
#
_entry.id   AF-A0A2V7XIT3-F1
#
_cell.length_a   1.000
_cell.length_b   1.000
_cell.length_c   1.000
_cell.angle_alpha   90.00
_cell.angle_beta   90.00
_cell.angle_gamma   90.00
#
_symmetry.space_group_name_H-M   'P 1'
#
loop_
_entity.id
_entity.type
_entity.pdbx_description
1 polymer ?
#
loop_
_entity_poly.entity_id
_entity_poly.type
_entity_poly.pdbx_seq_one_letter_code
_entity_poly.pdbx_strand_id
1 'polypeptide(L)'
;MAPVARREHALVKRKKDHSKFVWSLPGGPRLEYFNLARDPLIEIAAKVAYFEPPYEYLKNVRAGFDSTIRFMLDKCLAGDRLACRARDAFVFQQKNWFRPARMLSTEDAWREFFTLHNDEYLAYIKANYPWRFPGPHTSGPDLIKPDPNLDDYFNSAVLDNLGAFGFRRLSRSFKSDALSRPIVIKWEKGQLSMSMLVTLEVPTLGYSERIGFPFAFGAGTFDHSKVANVERQFRSFFAEYGKIFPDVLAALDQGMRAQEEWLTKTAK
;
A
#
# COMPACT_ATOMS: atom_id res chain seq x y z
N MET A 1 31.01 -38.43 7.16
CA MET A 1 29.91 -37.55 7.62
C MET A 1 30.53 -36.25 8.10
N ALA A 2 30.32 -35.15 7.38
CA ALA A 2 30.88 -33.84 7.74
C ALA A 2 29.98 -33.18 8.82
N PRO A 3 30.55 -32.46 9.80
CA PRO A 3 29.77 -31.83 10.85
C PRO A 3 29.10 -30.56 10.32
N VAL A 4 27.80 -30.45 10.57
CA VAL A 4 26.98 -29.26 10.27
C VAL A 4 27.44 -28.11 11.16
N ALA A 5 27.96 -27.05 10.54
CA ALA A 5 28.31 -25.82 11.23
C ALA A 5 27.07 -25.21 11.90
N ARG A 6 27.12 -25.12 13.24
CA ARG A 6 26.16 -24.33 14.03
C ARG A 6 26.22 -22.88 13.57
N ARG A 7 25.15 -22.38 12.94
CA ARG A 7 24.95 -20.95 12.75
C ARG A 7 24.82 -20.31 14.12
N GLU A 8 25.83 -19.52 14.50
CA GLU A 8 25.72 -18.59 15.62
C GLU A 8 24.61 -17.60 15.30
N HIS A 9 23.46 -17.76 15.94
CA HIS A 9 22.48 -16.69 16.04
C HIS A 9 23.11 -15.62 16.93
N ALA A 10 23.70 -14.60 16.32
CA ALA A 10 24.03 -13.37 17.01
C ALA A 10 22.80 -12.94 17.82
N LEU A 11 22.97 -12.81 19.14
CA LEU A 11 21.97 -12.26 20.05
C LEU A 11 21.69 -10.82 19.62
N VAL A 12 20.77 -10.63 18.67
CA VAL A 12 20.27 -9.32 18.30
C VAL A 12 19.57 -8.78 19.54
N LYS A 13 20.22 -7.83 20.23
CA LYS A 13 19.63 -7.11 21.35
C LYS A 13 18.27 -6.59 20.89
N ARG A 14 17.19 -7.00 21.56
CA ARG A 14 15.84 -6.51 21.26
C ARG A 14 15.86 -4.98 21.38
N LYS A 15 15.67 -4.29 20.25
CA LYS A 15 15.55 -2.82 20.24
C LYS A 15 14.35 -2.40 21.11
N LYS A 16 14.48 -1.26 21.79
CA LYS A 16 13.44 -0.69 22.66
C LYS A 16 12.18 -0.39 21.85
N ASP A 17 11.02 -0.72 22.41
CA ASP A 17 9.72 -0.34 21.83
C ASP A 17 9.42 1.13 22.19
N HIS A 18 9.26 1.96 21.16
CA HIS A 18 8.98 3.39 21.30
C HIS A 18 7.53 3.76 20.99
N SER A 19 6.69 2.79 20.60
CA SER A 19 5.32 3.03 20.14
C SER A 19 4.49 3.87 21.12
N LYS A 20 4.48 3.51 22.41
CA LYS A 20 3.75 4.24 23.45
C LYS A 20 4.21 5.70 23.58
N PHE A 21 5.51 5.94 23.50
CA PHE A 21 6.07 7.28 23.55
C PHE A 21 5.63 8.10 22.33
N VAL A 22 5.76 7.55 21.12
CA VAL A 22 5.35 8.22 19.88
C VAL A 22 3.88 8.63 19.92
N TRP A 23 3.00 7.75 20.40
CA TRP A 23 1.57 8.05 20.52
C TRP A 23 1.24 9.11 21.57
N SER A 24 2.10 9.28 22.58
CA SER A 24 1.98 10.33 23.60
C SER A 24 2.47 11.71 23.16
N LEU A 25 3.17 11.82 22.02
CA LEU A 25 3.67 13.09 21.51
C LEU A 25 2.51 14.02 21.12
N PRO A 26 2.68 15.35 21.27
CA PRO A 26 1.73 16.33 20.73
C PRO A 26 1.59 16.22 19.21
N GLY A 27 0.49 16.75 18.66
CA GLY A 27 0.15 16.63 17.24
C GLY A 27 1.27 17.00 16.28
N GLY A 28 1.89 18.17 16.44
CA GLY A 28 2.98 18.64 15.57
C GLY A 28 4.19 17.69 15.52
N PRO A 29 4.88 17.45 16.65
CA PRO A 29 6.02 16.53 16.73
C PRO A 29 5.70 15.10 16.28
N ARG A 30 4.50 14.61 16.58
CA ARG A 30 4.06 13.27 16.14
C ARG A 30 3.94 13.18 14.63
N LEU A 31 3.42 14.21 13.97
CA LEU A 31 3.32 14.25 12.51
C LEU A 31 4.70 14.35 11.84
N GLU A 32 5.61 15.16 12.38
CA GLU A 32 7.01 15.22 11.93
C GLU A 32 7.66 13.84 11.98
N TYR A 33 7.53 13.14 13.11
CA TYR A 33 8.04 11.79 13.29
C TYR A 33 7.48 10.79 12.27
N PHE A 34 6.18 10.83 11.96
CA PHE A 34 5.59 9.93 10.97
C PHE A 34 6.03 10.25 9.54
N ASN A 35 6.24 11.54 9.20
CA ASN A 35 6.74 11.94 7.89
C ASN A 35 8.13 11.36 7.59
N LEU A 36 8.98 11.17 8.59
CA LEU A 36 10.31 10.57 8.40
C LEU A 36 10.26 9.19 7.72
N ALA A 37 9.28 8.35 8.07
CA ALA A 37 9.10 7.04 7.44
C ALA A 37 8.26 7.07 6.16
N ARG A 38 7.37 8.06 6.04
CA ARG A 38 6.45 8.17 4.90
C ARG A 38 7.09 8.84 3.69
N ASP A 39 7.94 9.85 3.88
CA ASP A 39 8.52 10.65 2.80
C ASP A 39 9.28 9.79 1.76
N PRO A 40 10.17 8.84 2.15
CA PRO A 40 10.83 7.97 1.18
C PRO A 40 9.86 7.11 0.36
N LEU A 41 8.77 6.65 0.97
CA LEU A 41 7.73 5.87 0.28
C LEU A 41 6.91 6.72 -0.69
N ILE A 42 6.66 7.99 -0.35
CA ILE A 42 5.99 8.93 -1.26
C ILE A 42 6.84 9.16 -2.51
N GLU A 43 8.17 9.21 -2.39
CA GLU A 43 9.04 9.35 -3.57
C GLU A 43 8.95 8.13 -4.49
N ILE A 44 8.84 6.91 -3.96
CA ILE A 44 8.54 5.72 -4.77
C ILE A 44 7.16 5.86 -5.43
N ALA A 45 6.15 6.29 -4.67
CA ALA A 45 4.79 6.45 -5.19
C ALA A 45 4.72 7.47 -6.33
N ALA A 46 5.46 8.57 -6.22
CA ALA A 46 5.60 9.56 -7.28
C ALA A 46 6.20 8.91 -8.52
N LYS A 47 7.36 8.25 -8.41
CA LYS A 47 8.00 7.58 -9.55
C LYS A 47 7.10 6.54 -10.23
N VAL A 48 6.36 5.76 -9.44
CA VAL A 48 5.37 4.80 -9.94
C VAL A 48 4.25 5.50 -10.69
N ALA A 49 3.72 6.61 -10.17
CA ALA A 49 2.67 7.40 -10.83
C ALA A 49 3.16 8.07 -12.13
N TYR A 50 4.43 8.48 -12.19
CA TYR A 50 5.06 9.02 -13.39
C TYR A 50 5.54 7.95 -14.37
N PHE A 51 5.50 6.67 -13.97
CA PHE A 51 6.15 5.57 -14.67
C PHE A 51 7.62 5.89 -14.99
N GLU A 52 8.33 6.48 -14.04
CA GLU A 52 9.77 6.75 -14.13
C GLU A 52 10.60 5.48 -13.94
N PRO A 53 11.85 5.44 -14.43
CA PRO A 53 12.74 4.32 -14.17
C PRO A 53 12.89 4.01 -12.67
N PRO A 54 12.90 2.74 -12.25
CA PRO A 54 12.82 1.50 -13.06
C PRO A 54 11.38 0.96 -13.27
N TYR A 55 10.36 1.79 -13.07
CA TYR A 55 8.96 1.37 -12.99
C TYR A 55 8.19 1.52 -14.32
N GLU A 56 8.85 1.76 -15.46
CA GLU A 56 8.17 1.93 -16.74
C GLU A 56 7.32 0.72 -17.13
N TYR A 57 7.73 -0.49 -16.72
CA TYR A 57 7.01 -1.73 -17.04
C TYR A 57 5.56 -1.71 -16.52
N LEU A 58 5.28 -0.94 -15.46
CA LEU A 58 3.95 -0.79 -14.90
C LEU A 58 2.98 -0.08 -15.85
N LYS A 59 3.45 0.59 -16.90
CA LYS A 59 2.59 1.09 -17.99
C LYS A 59 1.74 -0.02 -18.60
N ASN A 60 2.23 -1.25 -18.58
CA ASN A 60 1.55 -2.40 -19.17
C ASN A 60 0.80 -3.26 -18.15
N VAL A 61 0.73 -2.83 -16.88
CA VAL A 61 0.11 -3.61 -15.81
C VAL A 61 -1.02 -2.86 -15.13
N ARG A 62 -2.22 -3.45 -15.15
CA ARG A 62 -3.42 -2.86 -14.53
C ARG A 62 -3.59 -3.26 -13.07
N ALA A 63 -3.37 -4.53 -12.75
CA ALA A 63 -3.84 -5.13 -11.51
C ALA A 63 -3.10 -4.71 -10.22
N GLY A 64 -1.97 -4.00 -10.34
CA GLY A 64 -1.28 -3.41 -9.20
C GLY A 64 -1.91 -2.11 -8.69
N PHE A 65 -2.77 -1.47 -9.48
CA PHE A 65 -3.32 -0.13 -9.20
C PHE A 65 -4.81 -0.18 -8.82
N ASP A 66 -5.26 0.79 -8.03
CA ASP A 66 -6.70 1.04 -7.88
C ASP A 66 -7.30 1.51 -9.21
N SER A 67 -8.57 1.16 -9.46
CA SER A 67 -9.21 1.46 -10.74
C SER A 67 -9.24 2.95 -11.06
N THR A 68 -9.42 3.81 -10.05
CA THR A 68 -9.46 5.27 -10.18
C THR A 68 -8.12 5.79 -10.64
N ILE A 69 -7.05 5.36 -9.97
CA ILE A 69 -5.68 5.75 -10.30
C ILE A 69 -5.29 5.19 -11.66
N ARG A 70 -5.58 3.91 -11.93
CA ARG A 70 -5.22 3.31 -13.21
C ARG A 70 -5.92 4.00 -14.37
N PHE A 71 -7.21 4.32 -14.21
CA PHE A 71 -7.95 5.07 -15.22
C PHE A 71 -7.31 6.42 -15.53
N MET A 72 -6.99 7.19 -14.49
CA MET A 72 -6.27 8.46 -14.64
C MET A 72 -4.92 8.27 -15.34
N LEU A 73 -4.13 7.27 -14.94
CA LEU A 73 -2.82 7.00 -15.55
C LEU A 73 -2.94 6.53 -17.01
N ASP A 74 -3.96 5.74 -17.36
CA ASP A 74 -4.24 5.33 -18.74
C ASP A 74 -4.58 6.55 -19.61
N LYS A 75 -5.36 7.50 -19.08
CA LYS A 75 -5.67 8.77 -19.75
C LYS A 75 -4.42 9.64 -19.93
N CYS A 76 -3.56 9.73 -18.91
CA CYS A 76 -2.26 10.40 -19.04
C CYS A 76 -1.43 9.80 -20.18
N LEU A 77 -1.35 8.46 -20.25
CA LEU A 77 -0.61 7.75 -21.31
C LEU A 77 -1.21 7.97 -22.70
N ALA A 78 -2.52 8.19 -22.79
CA ALA A 78 -3.22 8.55 -24.02
C ALA A 78 -3.04 10.02 -24.43
N GLY A 79 -2.30 10.82 -23.65
CA GLY A 79 -2.02 12.24 -23.94
C GLY A 79 -3.03 13.23 -23.33
N ASP A 80 -3.92 12.77 -22.45
CA ASP A 80 -4.87 13.64 -21.76
C ASP A 80 -4.15 14.56 -20.77
N ARG A 81 -4.13 15.86 -21.07
CA ARG A 81 -3.46 16.87 -20.25
C ARG A 81 -4.14 17.06 -18.89
N LEU A 82 -5.47 16.94 -18.83
CA LEU A 82 -6.20 17.10 -17.58
C LEU A 82 -5.93 15.92 -16.65
N ALA A 83 -5.86 14.70 -17.19
CA ALA A 83 -5.43 13.53 -16.44
C ALA A 83 -4.01 13.69 -15.86
N CYS A 84 -3.06 14.21 -16.65
CA CYS A 84 -1.71 14.48 -16.18
C CYS A 84 -1.70 15.49 -15.03
N ARG A 85 -2.48 16.57 -15.12
CA ARG A 85 -2.64 17.55 -14.03
C ARG A 85 -3.28 16.92 -12.79
N ALA A 86 -4.27 16.05 -12.95
CA ALA A 86 -4.90 15.32 -11.84
C ALA A 86 -3.91 14.38 -11.13
N ARG A 87 -3.04 13.68 -11.89
CA ARG A 87 -1.94 12.87 -11.33
C ARG A 87 -0.99 13.73 -10.52
N ASP A 88 -0.56 14.86 -11.06
CA ASP A 88 0.40 15.75 -10.39
C ASP A 88 -0.19 16.34 -9.11
N ALA A 89 -1.48 16.73 -9.15
CA ALA A 89 -2.22 17.17 -7.96
C ALA A 89 -2.33 16.05 -6.91
N PHE A 90 -2.59 14.81 -7.33
CA PHE A 90 -2.63 13.65 -6.44
C PHE A 90 -1.28 13.42 -5.76
N VAL A 91 -0.18 13.37 -6.53
CA VAL A 91 1.17 13.19 -5.98
C VAL A 91 1.52 14.33 -5.01
N PHE A 92 1.20 15.58 -5.38
CA PHE A 92 1.39 16.74 -4.52
C PHE A 92 0.61 16.61 -3.20
N GLN A 93 -0.65 16.19 -3.26
CA GLN A 93 -1.47 15.98 -2.07
C GLN A 93 -0.87 14.88 -1.17
N GLN A 94 -0.40 13.77 -1.75
CA GLN A 94 0.26 12.71 -0.98
C GLN A 94 1.53 13.18 -0.29
N LYS A 95 2.35 14.02 -0.96
CA LYS A 95 3.55 14.67 -0.40
C LYS A 95 3.26 15.61 0.77
N ASN A 96 2.08 16.21 0.79
CA ASN A 96 1.73 17.27 1.74
C ASN A 96 0.65 16.89 2.76
N TRP A 97 0.21 15.63 2.79
CA TRP A 97 -0.94 15.18 3.60
C TRP A 97 -0.87 15.55 5.08
N PHE A 98 0.32 15.46 5.69
CA PHE A 98 0.56 15.80 7.10
C PHE A 98 1.28 17.14 7.30
N ARG A 99 1.45 17.91 6.22
CA ARG A 99 2.11 19.21 6.27
C ARG A 99 1.00 20.26 6.26
N PRO A 100 1.10 21.33 7.08
CA PRO A 100 0.18 22.44 6.97
C PRO A 100 0.37 23.06 5.58
N ALA A 101 -0.49 22.69 4.64
CA ALA A 101 -0.43 23.23 3.29
C ALA A 101 -0.72 24.73 3.40
N ARG A 102 0.27 25.59 3.11
CA ARG A 102 -0.04 26.91 2.57
C ARG A 102 -0.84 26.64 1.30
N MET A 103 -2.14 26.95 1.35
CA MET A 103 -3.06 26.78 0.24
C MET A 103 -2.42 27.28 -1.05
N LEU A 104 -2.17 26.38 -1.99
CA LEU A 104 -1.88 26.73 -3.37
C LEU A 104 -3.14 26.43 -4.19
N SER A 105 -3.43 27.38 -5.07
CA SER A 105 -4.72 27.67 -5.69
C SER A 105 -5.51 26.46 -6.20
N THR A 106 -6.79 26.49 -5.84
CA THR A 106 -7.91 25.62 -6.19
C THR A 106 -8.25 25.64 -7.68
N GLU A 107 -7.43 25.01 -8.51
CA GLU A 107 -8.00 24.17 -9.57
C GLU A 107 -7.88 22.74 -9.07
N ASP A 108 -8.98 22.20 -8.55
CA ASP A 108 -9.07 20.80 -8.12
C ASP A 108 -9.08 19.93 -9.40
N ALA A 109 -7.91 19.83 -10.06
CA ALA A 109 -7.73 19.12 -11.32
C ALA A 109 -8.18 17.66 -11.21
N TRP A 110 -8.07 17.09 -10.01
CA TRP A 110 -8.62 15.77 -9.70
C TRP A 110 -10.14 15.75 -9.85
N ARG A 111 -10.86 16.66 -9.18
CA ARG A 111 -12.32 16.77 -9.31
C ARG A 111 -12.75 17.12 -10.72
N GLU A 112 -12.06 18.04 -11.38
CA GLU A 112 -12.36 18.44 -12.76
C GLU A 112 -12.22 17.25 -13.72
N PHE A 113 -11.13 16.50 -13.62
CA PHE A 113 -10.91 15.28 -14.40
C PHE A 113 -12.05 14.26 -14.22
N PHE A 114 -12.40 13.92 -12.98
CA PHE A 114 -13.46 12.93 -12.74
C PHE A 114 -14.86 13.44 -13.07
N THR A 115 -15.08 14.76 -13.06
CA THR A 115 -16.33 15.36 -13.54
C THR A 115 -16.45 15.23 -15.06
N LEU A 116 -15.37 15.54 -15.79
CA LEU A 116 -15.35 15.48 -17.25
C LEU A 116 -15.43 14.04 -17.80
N HIS A 117 -14.73 13.10 -17.16
CA HIS A 117 -14.59 11.73 -17.63
C HIS A 117 -15.49 10.72 -16.89
N ASN A 118 -16.53 11.17 -16.19
CA ASN A 118 -17.37 10.32 -15.36
C ASN A 118 -17.92 9.08 -16.11
N ASP A 119 -18.48 9.28 -17.30
CA ASP A 119 -19.09 8.20 -18.08
C ASP A 119 -18.04 7.22 -18.61
N GLU A 120 -16.89 7.74 -19.06
CA GLU A 120 -15.76 6.93 -19.50
C GLU A 120 -15.16 6.12 -18.35
N TYR A 121 -15.10 6.71 -17.15
CA TYR A 121 -14.63 6.02 -15.96
C TYR A 121 -15.55 4.85 -15.61
N LEU A 122 -16.87 5.05 -15.63
CA LEU A 122 -17.85 3.98 -15.38
C LEU A 122 -17.72 2.85 -16.41
N ALA A 123 -17.58 3.18 -17.70
CA ALA A 123 -17.34 2.19 -18.74
C ALA A 123 -16.01 1.45 -18.54
N TYR A 124 -14.96 2.18 -18.16
CA TYR A 124 -13.63 1.65 -17.92
C TYR A 124 -13.60 0.64 -16.77
N ILE A 125 -14.22 0.95 -15.63
CA ILE A 125 -14.25 0.02 -14.48
C ILE A 125 -15.07 -1.23 -14.84
N LYS A 126 -16.21 -1.10 -15.53
CA LYS A 126 -16.99 -2.27 -15.98
C LYS A 126 -16.19 -3.20 -16.87
N ALA A 127 -15.37 -2.64 -17.77
CA ALA A 127 -14.56 -3.42 -18.69
C ALA A 127 -13.33 -4.07 -18.02
N ASN A 128 -12.67 -3.37 -17.08
CA ASN A 128 -11.35 -3.76 -16.58
C ASN A 128 -11.33 -4.26 -15.14
N TYR A 129 -12.34 -3.90 -14.36
CA TYR A 129 -12.52 -4.26 -12.95
C TYR A 129 -13.96 -4.76 -12.72
N PRO A 130 -14.43 -5.75 -13.50
CA PRO A 130 -15.83 -6.20 -13.46
C PRO A 130 -16.26 -6.71 -12.08
N TRP A 131 -15.32 -7.12 -11.23
CA TRP A 131 -15.60 -7.47 -9.84
C TRP A 131 -16.15 -6.32 -8.99
N ARG A 132 -15.90 -5.05 -9.36
CA ARG A 132 -16.52 -3.88 -8.70
C ARG A 132 -17.97 -3.65 -9.14
N PHE A 133 -18.42 -4.31 -10.20
CA PHE A 133 -19.77 -4.23 -10.75
C PHE A 133 -20.30 -5.64 -10.97
N PRO A 134 -20.78 -6.33 -9.92
CA PRO A 134 -21.40 -7.63 -10.11
C PRO A 134 -22.47 -7.53 -11.21
N GLY A 135 -22.39 -8.42 -12.19
CA GLY A 135 -23.23 -8.37 -13.38
C GLY A 135 -24.73 -8.48 -13.06
N PRO A 136 -25.62 -8.10 -14.00
CA PRO A 136 -27.07 -8.07 -13.78
C PRO A 136 -27.71 -9.43 -13.46
N HIS A 137 -27.02 -10.53 -13.74
CA HIS A 137 -27.45 -11.90 -13.42
C HIS A 137 -26.99 -12.37 -12.03
N THR A 138 -26.11 -11.63 -11.38
CA THR A 138 -25.72 -11.84 -9.99
C THR A 138 -26.74 -11.10 -9.14
N SER A 139 -27.72 -11.82 -8.61
CA SER A 139 -28.79 -11.28 -7.77
C SER A 139 -28.91 -12.08 -6.48
N GLY A 140 -29.38 -11.44 -5.42
CA GLY A 140 -29.62 -12.10 -4.13
C GLY A 140 -28.42 -12.10 -3.16
N PRO A 141 -28.54 -12.85 -2.05
CA PRO A 141 -27.65 -12.72 -0.88
C PRO A 141 -26.20 -13.14 -1.13
N ASP A 142 -25.89 -13.81 -2.24
CA ASP A 142 -24.53 -14.24 -2.59
C ASP A 142 -23.61 -13.09 -3.02
N LEU A 143 -24.18 -11.92 -3.39
CA LEU A 143 -23.45 -10.69 -3.71
C LEU A 143 -22.59 -10.15 -2.56
N ILE A 144 -23.00 -10.46 -1.33
CA ILE A 144 -22.41 -9.94 -0.09
C ILE A 144 -21.87 -11.07 0.80
N LYS A 145 -21.73 -12.28 0.25
CA LYS A 145 -21.11 -13.38 1.01
C LYS A 145 -19.59 -13.30 0.87
N PRO A 146 -18.84 -13.39 2.00
CA PRO A 146 -17.40 -13.50 1.94
C PRO A 146 -17.01 -14.77 1.20
N ASP A 147 -15.94 -14.70 0.42
CA ASP A 147 -15.35 -15.90 -0.16
C ASP A 147 -14.85 -16.83 0.97
N PRO A 148 -15.29 -18.11 1.02
CA PRO A 148 -14.88 -19.02 2.09
C PRO A 148 -13.38 -19.32 2.09
N ASN A 149 -12.70 -19.18 0.94
CA ASN A 149 -11.27 -19.45 0.77
C ASN A 149 -10.42 -18.17 0.83
N LEU A 150 -11.02 -17.05 1.23
CA LEU A 150 -10.39 -15.73 1.30
C LEU A 150 -9.02 -15.76 1.97
N ASP A 151 -8.93 -16.37 3.16
CA ASP A 151 -7.69 -16.39 3.94
C ASP A 151 -6.61 -17.23 3.24
N ASP A 152 -6.98 -18.33 2.58
CA ASP A 152 -6.03 -19.19 1.88
C ASP A 152 -5.48 -18.51 0.63
N TYR A 153 -6.33 -17.83 -0.14
CA TYR A 153 -5.91 -17.02 -1.27
C TYR A 153 -4.98 -15.88 -0.85
N PHE A 154 -5.32 -15.19 0.24
CA PHE A 154 -4.48 -14.12 0.77
C PHE A 154 -3.14 -14.65 1.27
N ASN A 155 -3.15 -15.75 2.03
CA ASN A 155 -1.95 -16.38 2.56
C ASN A 155 -1.01 -16.81 1.43
N SER A 156 -1.54 -17.49 0.42
CA SER A 156 -0.76 -17.94 -0.73
C SER A 156 -0.17 -16.75 -1.48
N ALA A 157 -0.99 -15.73 -1.79
CA ALA A 157 -0.51 -14.55 -2.51
C ALA A 157 0.60 -13.79 -1.77
N VAL A 158 0.49 -13.62 -0.45
CA VAL A 158 1.53 -12.98 0.36
C VAL A 158 2.79 -13.84 0.40
N LEU A 159 2.69 -15.14 0.67
CA LEU A 159 3.87 -16.00 0.83
C LEU A 159 4.59 -16.26 -0.50
N ASP A 160 3.84 -16.46 -1.58
CA ASP A 160 4.40 -16.70 -2.92
C ASP A 160 5.23 -15.52 -3.41
N ASN A 161 4.80 -14.28 -3.11
CA ASN A 161 5.42 -13.07 -3.66
C ASN A 161 6.30 -12.32 -2.65
N LEU A 162 6.01 -12.42 -1.35
CA LEU A 162 6.76 -11.73 -0.30
C LEU A 162 7.54 -12.67 0.64
N GLY A 163 7.38 -13.98 0.52
CA GLY A 163 8.08 -14.96 1.34
C GLY A 163 9.60 -14.89 1.22
N ALA A 164 10.12 -14.55 0.03
CA ALA A 164 11.54 -14.32 -0.21
C ALA A 164 12.13 -13.18 0.65
N PHE A 165 11.29 -12.24 1.10
CA PHE A 165 11.68 -11.16 2.01
C PHE A 165 11.50 -11.55 3.49
N GLY A 166 11.44 -12.85 3.80
CA GLY A 166 11.38 -13.37 5.16
C GLY A 166 10.01 -13.26 5.83
N PHE A 167 8.95 -12.94 5.08
CA PHE A 167 7.60 -12.97 5.63
C PHE A 167 7.17 -14.41 5.91
N ARG A 168 6.76 -14.63 7.16
CA ARG A 168 6.14 -15.88 7.62
C ARG A 168 4.78 -15.62 8.23
N ARG A 169 3.88 -16.56 8.02
CA ARG A 169 2.52 -16.52 8.58
C ARG A 169 2.55 -16.67 10.11
N LEU A 170 1.85 -15.78 10.80
CA LEU A 170 1.46 -15.92 12.21
C LEU A 170 -0.03 -16.27 12.27
N SER A 171 -0.69 -16.20 13.44
CA SER A 171 -2.13 -16.50 13.53
C SER A 171 -3.02 -15.45 12.83
N ARG A 172 -2.67 -14.16 12.91
CA ARG A 172 -3.49 -13.03 12.35
C ARG A 172 -2.66 -11.96 11.65
N SER A 173 -1.46 -12.32 11.23
CA SER A 173 -0.55 -11.42 10.51
C SER A 173 0.51 -12.22 9.75
N PHE A 174 1.35 -11.52 9.00
CA PHE A 174 2.65 -12.01 8.54
C PHE A 174 3.73 -11.17 9.19
N LYS A 175 4.85 -11.79 9.54
CA LYS A 175 5.97 -11.10 10.15
C LYS A 175 7.22 -11.35 9.32
N SER A 176 7.97 -10.29 9.04
CA SER A 176 9.33 -10.36 8.52
C SER A 176 10.29 -9.73 9.53
N ASP A 177 11.47 -10.32 9.64
CA ASP A 177 12.62 -9.82 10.41
C ASP A 177 13.73 -9.35 9.44
N ALA A 178 13.39 -8.99 8.19
CA ALA A 178 14.35 -8.60 7.15
C ALA A 178 15.01 -7.23 7.39
N LEU A 179 14.40 -6.37 8.20
CA LEU A 179 14.97 -5.09 8.63
C LEU A 179 15.44 -5.14 10.08
N SER A 180 16.08 -4.07 10.54
CA SER A 180 16.56 -3.95 11.93
C SER A 180 15.44 -4.00 12.99
N ARG A 181 14.17 -3.90 12.57
CA ARG A 181 12.98 -4.13 13.41
C ARG A 181 11.97 -5.00 12.67
N PRO A 182 11.10 -5.72 13.41
CA PRO A 182 10.02 -6.49 12.80
C PRO A 182 9.09 -5.64 11.95
N ILE A 183 8.87 -6.08 10.72
CA ILE A 183 7.81 -5.59 9.84
C ILE A 183 6.65 -6.59 9.90
N VAL A 184 5.43 -6.07 9.95
CA VAL A 184 4.21 -6.88 10.06
C VAL A 184 3.23 -6.50 8.96
N ILE A 185 2.68 -7.48 8.26
CA ILE A 185 1.49 -7.30 7.42
C ILE A 185 0.29 -7.76 8.24
N LYS A 186 -0.67 -6.86 8.46
CA LYS A 186 -1.95 -7.19 9.10
C LYS A 186 -3.09 -6.96 8.13
N TRP A 187 -4.22 -7.60 8.42
CA TRP A 187 -5.46 -7.36 7.70
C TRP A 187 -6.65 -7.35 8.64
N GLU A 188 -7.64 -6.55 8.26
CA GLU A 188 -8.90 -6.42 8.96
C GLU A 188 -10.03 -6.57 7.94
N LYS A 189 -10.93 -7.52 8.19
CA LYS A 189 -12.12 -7.73 7.36
C LYS A 189 -13.23 -6.83 7.91
N GLY A 190 -13.75 -5.92 7.08
CA GLY A 190 -14.93 -5.16 7.41
C GLY A 190 -16.10 -6.11 7.69
N GLN A 191 -16.77 -5.93 8.83
CA GLN A 191 -17.98 -6.70 9.15
C GLN A 191 -19.21 -6.15 8.42
N LEU A 192 -19.20 -4.83 8.14
CA LEU A 192 -20.30 -4.09 7.49
C LEU A 192 -19.98 -3.70 6.05
N SER A 193 -18.73 -3.86 5.62
CA SER A 193 -18.26 -3.63 4.26
C SER A 193 -17.58 -4.89 3.78
N MET A 194 -17.85 -5.33 2.54
CA MET A 194 -17.16 -6.44 1.88
C MET A 194 -15.71 -6.09 1.50
N SER A 195 -15.04 -5.34 2.36
CA SER A 195 -13.71 -4.79 2.15
C SER A 195 -12.75 -5.32 3.20
N MET A 196 -11.61 -5.82 2.76
CA MET A 196 -10.50 -6.21 3.62
C MET A 196 -9.42 -5.14 3.54
N LEU A 197 -9.16 -4.45 4.65
CA LEU A 197 -8.06 -3.49 4.77
C LEU A 197 -6.77 -4.25 5.07
N VAL A 198 -5.70 -3.96 4.34
CA VAL A 198 -4.37 -4.56 4.57
C VAL A 198 -3.34 -3.48 4.88
N THR A 199 -2.66 -3.63 6.01
CA THR A 199 -1.66 -2.68 6.52
C THR A 199 -0.27 -3.31 6.59
N LEU A 200 0.73 -2.47 6.36
CA LEU A 200 2.14 -2.72 6.59
C LEU A 200 2.58 -1.87 7.79
N GLU A 201 3.10 -2.54 8.81
CA GLU A 201 3.37 -1.96 10.12
C GLU A 201 4.81 -2.20 10.56
N VAL A 202 5.35 -1.23 11.30
CA VAL A 202 6.54 -1.41 12.15
C VAL A 202 6.11 -1.10 13.59
N PRO A 203 5.50 -2.08 14.30
CA PRO A 203 4.77 -1.81 15.53
C PRO A 203 5.61 -1.10 16.58
N THR A 204 6.89 -1.48 16.70
CA THR A 204 7.82 -0.94 17.70
C THR A 204 8.19 0.54 17.50
N LEU A 205 7.87 1.12 16.34
CA LEU A 205 8.08 2.53 16.01
C LEU A 205 6.76 3.28 15.81
N GLY A 206 5.60 2.62 16.02
CA GLY A 206 4.29 3.23 15.82
C GLY A 206 3.95 3.54 14.35
N TYR A 207 4.69 2.99 13.39
CA TYR A 207 4.40 3.15 11.96
C TYR A 207 3.33 2.14 11.50
N SER A 208 2.35 2.63 10.76
CA SER A 208 1.29 1.85 10.14
C SER A 208 0.79 2.55 8.88
N GLU A 209 0.95 1.92 7.73
CA GLU A 209 0.42 2.40 6.45
C GLU A 209 -0.27 1.28 5.67
N ARG A 210 -0.99 1.63 4.61
CA ARG A 210 -1.66 0.65 3.73
C ARG A 210 -0.64 -0.04 2.83
N ILE A 211 -0.74 -1.37 2.66
CA ILE A 211 0.24 -2.14 1.87
C ILE A 211 0.33 -1.69 0.39
N GLY A 212 -0.73 -1.10 -0.15
CA GLY A 212 -0.79 -0.59 -1.52
C GLY A 212 -0.12 0.78 -1.76
N PHE A 213 0.50 1.38 -0.74
CA PHE A 213 1.26 2.62 -0.86
C PHE A 213 2.68 2.27 -1.35
N PRO A 214 2.90 2.13 -2.69
CA PRO A 214 3.08 3.26 -3.62
C PRO A 214 2.21 3.23 -4.90
N PHE A 215 1.47 2.15 -5.15
CA PHE A 215 0.56 2.02 -6.31
C PHE A 215 -0.71 2.87 -6.19
N ALA A 216 -0.77 3.72 -5.16
CA ALA A 216 -1.94 4.50 -4.82
C ALA A 216 -3.22 3.64 -4.82
N PHE A 217 -3.12 2.40 -4.33
CA PHE A 217 -4.31 1.58 -4.16
C PHE A 217 -5.23 2.33 -3.19
N GLY A 218 -6.36 2.82 -3.70
CA GLY A 218 -7.46 3.39 -2.96
C GLY A 218 -7.68 2.55 -1.72
N ALA A 219 -7.21 3.08 -0.60
CA ALA A 219 -7.36 2.54 0.73
C ALA A 219 -6.73 1.19 1.13
N GLY A 220 -5.94 0.51 0.29
CA GLY A 220 -5.44 -0.83 0.66
C GLY A 220 -6.58 -1.80 1.01
N THR A 221 -7.74 -1.56 0.40
CA THR A 221 -8.98 -2.29 0.61
C THR A 221 -9.23 -3.22 -0.56
N PHE A 222 -9.32 -4.51 -0.27
CA PHE A 222 -9.65 -5.55 -1.25
C PHE A 222 -11.10 -5.95 -1.10
N ASP A 223 -11.81 -6.12 -2.22
CA ASP A 223 -13.14 -6.69 -2.15
C ASP A 223 -12.98 -8.18 -1.83
N HIS A 224 -13.64 -8.64 -0.78
CA HIS A 224 -13.54 -10.03 -0.34
C HIS A 224 -14.82 -10.84 -0.57
N SER A 225 -15.74 -10.31 -1.36
CA SER A 225 -16.95 -11.02 -1.76
C SER A 225 -16.64 -12.16 -2.73
N LYS A 226 -17.46 -13.21 -2.68
CA LYS A 226 -17.33 -14.38 -3.58
C LYS A 226 -17.39 -14.00 -5.06
N VAL A 227 -18.12 -12.95 -5.40
CA VAL A 227 -18.28 -12.47 -6.78
C VAL A 227 -17.08 -11.68 -7.29
N ALA A 228 -16.14 -11.31 -6.40
CA ALA A 228 -15.03 -10.45 -6.75
C ALA A 228 -13.80 -11.16 -7.36
N ASN A 229 -13.84 -12.49 -7.48
CA ASN A 229 -12.68 -13.31 -7.87
C ASN A 229 -11.43 -12.93 -7.06
N VAL A 230 -11.57 -13.07 -5.75
CA VAL A 230 -10.63 -12.58 -4.75
C VAL A 230 -9.23 -13.17 -4.95
N GLU A 231 -9.15 -14.44 -5.36
CA GLU A 231 -7.88 -15.09 -5.67
C GLU A 231 -7.08 -14.33 -6.74
N ARG A 232 -7.73 -14.02 -7.88
CA ARG A 232 -7.08 -13.28 -8.95
C ARG A 232 -6.66 -11.90 -8.50
N GLN A 233 -7.50 -11.21 -7.73
CA GLN A 233 -7.19 -9.89 -7.20
C GLN A 233 -5.90 -9.91 -6.36
N PHE A 234 -5.81 -10.83 -5.40
CA PHE A 234 -4.61 -10.93 -4.57
C PHE A 234 -3.38 -11.36 -5.35
N ARG A 235 -3.48 -12.42 -6.17
CA ARG A 235 -2.34 -12.91 -6.94
C ARG A 235 -1.77 -11.82 -7.82
N SER A 236 -2.62 -11.09 -8.54
CA SER A 236 -2.14 -10.03 -9.44
C SER A 236 -1.59 -8.82 -8.68
N PHE A 237 -2.22 -8.40 -7.59
CA PHE A 237 -1.68 -7.31 -6.76
C PHE A 237 -0.32 -7.67 -6.18
N PHE A 238 -0.21 -8.82 -5.49
CA PHE A 238 1.02 -9.22 -4.82
C PHE A 238 2.14 -9.59 -5.78
N ALA A 239 1.83 -10.07 -6.99
CA ALA A 239 2.84 -10.30 -8.04
C ALA A 239 3.53 -9.01 -8.47
N GLU A 240 2.80 -7.91 -8.63
CA GLU A 240 3.40 -6.63 -8.97
C GLU A 240 4.02 -5.94 -7.76
N TYR A 241 3.37 -6.06 -6.61
CA TYR A 241 3.90 -5.53 -5.36
C TYR A 241 5.23 -6.18 -4.99
N GLY A 242 5.37 -7.49 -5.14
CA GLY A 242 6.62 -8.22 -4.89
C GLY A 242 7.80 -7.73 -5.75
N LYS A 243 7.55 -7.25 -6.97
CA LYS A 243 8.61 -6.70 -7.85
C LYS A 243 9.14 -5.36 -7.38
N ILE A 244 8.29 -4.50 -6.81
CA ILE A 244 8.71 -3.19 -6.27
C ILE A 244 9.09 -3.25 -4.80
N PHE A 245 8.77 -4.35 -4.11
CA PHE A 245 8.94 -4.48 -2.67
C PHE A 245 10.38 -4.27 -2.17
N PRO A 246 11.45 -4.64 -2.91
CA PRO A 246 12.81 -4.29 -2.52
C PRO A 246 13.01 -2.79 -2.29
N ASP A 247 12.44 -1.94 -3.14
CA ASP A 247 12.54 -0.49 -3.01
C ASP A 247 11.69 0.01 -1.84
N VAL A 248 10.50 -0.58 -1.64
CA VAL A 248 9.64 -0.30 -0.48
C VAL A 248 10.38 -0.62 0.82
N LEU A 249 11.07 -1.77 0.89
CA LEU A 249 11.89 -2.14 2.05
C LEU A 249 13.04 -1.17 2.28
N ALA A 250 13.73 -0.75 1.22
CA ALA A 250 14.82 0.23 1.32
C ALA A 250 14.32 1.58 1.83
N ALA A 251 13.19 2.07 1.32
CA ALA A 251 12.52 3.29 1.79
C ALA A 251 12.10 3.19 3.26
N LEU A 252 11.53 2.05 3.67
CA LEU A 252 11.19 1.80 5.06
C LEU A 252 12.43 1.78 5.96
N ASP A 253 13.52 1.14 5.55
CA ASP A 253 14.76 1.12 6.34
C ASP A 253 15.34 2.53 6.51
N GLN A 254 15.39 3.32 5.43
CA GLN A 254 15.79 4.72 5.49
C GLN A 254 14.93 5.51 6.47
N GLY A 255 13.61 5.36 6.36
CA GLY A 255 12.64 6.02 7.23
C GLY A 255 12.77 5.64 8.70
N MET A 256 12.96 4.35 8.97
CA MET A 256 13.15 3.82 10.32
C MET A 256 14.43 4.35 10.95
N ARG A 257 15.54 4.42 10.21
CA ARG A 257 16.79 5.01 10.71
C ARG A 257 16.60 6.48 11.07
N ALA A 258 15.93 7.26 10.22
CA ALA A 258 15.62 8.65 10.50
C ALA A 258 14.75 8.82 11.77
N GLN A 259 13.74 7.96 11.95
CA GLN A 259 12.92 7.93 13.16
C GLN A 259 13.73 7.61 14.42
N GLU A 260 14.65 6.65 14.35
CA GLU A 260 15.53 6.30 15.47
C GLU A 260 16.48 7.45 15.86
N GLU A 261 17.05 8.13 14.86
CA GLU A 261 17.87 9.31 15.08
C GLU A 261 17.07 10.45 15.72
N TRP A 262 15.86 10.69 15.24
CA TRP A 262 14.95 11.69 15.80
C TRP A 262 14.63 11.38 17.26
N LEU A 263 14.25 10.14 17.58
CA LEU A 263 13.97 9.71 18.96
C LEU A 263 15.18 9.88 19.88
N THR A 264 16.39 9.62 19.37
CA THR A 264 17.63 9.79 20.13
C THR A 264 17.93 11.26 20.43
N LYS A 265 17.54 12.18 19.54
CA LYS A 265 17.69 13.63 19.73
C LYS A 265 16.62 14.18 20.68
N THR A 266 15.37 13.77 20.52
CA THR A 266 14.22 14.31 21.27
C THR A 266 14.09 13.74 22.68
N ALA A 267 14.70 12.59 22.97
CA ALA A 267 14.73 12.00 24.32
C ALA A 267 15.87 12.53 25.21
N LYS A 268 16.68 13.47 24.72
CA LYS A 268 17.71 14.21 25.49
C LYS A 268 17.16 15.56 25.91
#